data_AF-A0AAD7ZXV7-F1
#
_entry.id   AF-A0AAD7ZXV7-F1
#
_cell.length_a   1.000
_cell.length_b   1.000
_cell.length_c   1.000
_cell.angle_alpha   90.00
_cell.angle_beta   90.00
_cell.angle_gamma   90.00
#
_symmetry.space_group_name_H-M   'P 1'
#
loop_
_entity.id
_entity.type
_entity.pdbx_description
1 polymer ?
#
loop_
_entity_poly.entity_id
_entity_poly.type
_entity_poly.pdbx_seq_one_letter_code
_entity_poly.pdbx_strand_id
1 'polypeptide(L)'
;MQQRWRACYSRPPVRNREVLFDFCGPNISYGAVYDIVHENLKFRKVSARWVPKNLTDDHKGQRMMASLDHLTRYTAQGHDFLEGIVTGDESWAYHYTPETKQASAVRRWLHSNQTDFYEQGILKLVTRWEKCVEKVGDYVEK
;
A
#
# COMPACT_ATOMS: atom_id res chain seq x y z
N MET A 1 19.28 -8.74 3.75
CA MET A 1 18.99 -7.33 3.37
C MET A 1 17.68 -6.92 4.02
N GLN A 2 17.65 -5.90 4.89
CA GLN A 2 16.41 -5.37 5.46
C GLN A 2 15.71 -4.50 4.42
N GLN A 3 14.50 -4.89 3.99
CA GLN A 3 13.64 -3.97 3.23
C GLN A 3 13.18 -2.87 4.19
N ARG A 4 13.76 -1.67 4.01
CA ARG A 4 13.39 -0.50 4.81
C ARG A 4 12.12 0.11 4.23
N TRP A 5 10.98 -0.31 4.76
CA TRP A 5 9.69 0.33 4.53
C TRP A 5 9.79 1.83 4.80
N ARG A 6 9.14 2.65 3.96
CA ARG A 6 9.09 4.11 4.16
C ARG A 6 7.66 4.60 4.21
N ALA A 7 7.42 5.58 5.07
CA ALA A 7 6.21 6.38 5.05
C ALA A 7 6.22 7.24 3.78
N CYS A 8 5.22 7.07 2.91
CA CYS A 8 4.95 8.01 1.82
C CYS A 8 3.66 8.79 2.08
N TYR A 9 3.64 10.00 1.54
CA TYR A 9 2.56 10.97 1.68
C TYR A 9 2.21 11.50 0.29
N SER A 10 0.93 11.74 0.02
CA SER A 10 0.46 12.31 -1.26
C SER A 10 0.80 13.80 -1.44
N ARG A 11 1.18 14.48 -0.35
CA ARG A 11 1.72 15.85 -0.28
C ARG A 11 2.89 15.88 0.70
N PRO A 12 3.83 16.85 0.62
CA PRO A 12 4.90 16.96 1.61
C PRO A 12 4.28 16.96 3.01
N PRO A 13 4.67 16.02 3.88
CA PRO A 13 4.16 15.99 5.24
C PRO A 13 4.69 17.23 5.95
N VAL A 14 3.81 18.10 6.43
CA VAL A 14 4.19 18.86 7.63
C VAL A 14 4.26 17.79 8.71
N ARG A 15 5.45 17.54 9.26
CA ARG A 15 5.62 16.55 10.33
C ARG A 15 4.71 16.99 11.47
N ASN A 16 3.59 16.30 11.67
CA ASN A 16 2.57 16.65 12.66
C ASN A 16 3.15 16.83 14.09
N ARG A 17 4.33 16.28 14.37
CA ARG A 17 5.05 16.47 15.65
C ARG A 17 5.87 17.75 15.75
N GLU A 18 6.33 18.33 14.64
CA GLU A 18 7.15 19.55 14.65
C GLU A 18 6.26 20.80 14.77
N VAL A 19 5.15 20.87 14.02
CA VAL A 19 4.23 22.03 14.08
C VAL A 19 3.55 22.19 15.43
N LEU A 20 3.24 21.07 16.10
CA LEU A 20 2.61 21.13 17.42
C LEU A 20 3.60 21.53 18.52
N PHE A 21 4.89 21.23 18.36
CA PHE A 21 5.93 21.60 19.31
C PHE A 21 6.36 23.07 19.16
N ASP A 22 6.43 23.58 17.93
CA ASP A 22 6.82 24.97 17.67
C ASP A 22 5.71 25.99 18.03
N PHE A 23 4.43 25.60 17.95
CA PHE A 23 3.31 26.43 18.42
C PHE A 23 2.94 26.24 19.89
N CYS A 24 3.43 25.18 20.56
CA CYS A 24 3.24 24.97 21.99
C CYS A 24 4.32 25.71 22.81
N GLY A 25 4.46 27.02 22.57
CA GLY A 25 4.92 27.91 23.62
C GLY A 25 3.90 27.91 24.76
N PRO A 26 4.27 28.23 26.02
CA PRO A 26 3.44 28.01 27.21
C PRO A 26 2.10 28.79 27.29
N ASN A 27 1.64 29.46 26.23
CA ASN A 27 0.48 30.36 26.24
C ASN A 27 -0.51 30.21 25.06
N ILE A 28 -0.42 29.16 24.22
CA ILE A 28 -1.40 28.95 23.15
C ILE A 28 -2.35 27.79 23.51
N SER A 29 -3.66 28.04 23.44
CA SER A 29 -4.67 27.02 23.70
C SER A 29 -4.75 26.02 22.54
N TYR A 30 -5.15 24.78 22.84
CA TYR A 30 -5.35 23.74 21.83
C TYR A 30 -6.31 24.19 20.70
N GLY A 31 -7.38 24.92 21.04
CA GLY A 31 -8.33 25.47 20.07
C GLY A 31 -7.68 26.46 19.11
N ALA A 32 -6.83 27.36 19.60
CA ALA A 32 -6.10 28.29 18.73
C ALA A 32 -5.13 27.58 17.79
N VAL A 33 -4.44 26.52 18.27
CA VAL A 33 -3.60 25.68 17.39
C VAL A 33 -4.46 24.98 16.33
N TYR A 34 -5.63 24.46 16.71
CA TYR A 34 -6.56 23.81 15.79
C TYR A 34 -7.01 24.78 14.69
N ASP A 35 -7.45 25.99 15.06
CA ASP A 35 -7.92 27.02 14.12
C ASP A 35 -6.81 27.49 13.19
N ILE A 36 -5.59 27.71 13.71
CA ILE A 36 -4.46 28.10 12.86
C ILE A 36 -4.14 27.01 11.83
N VAL A 37 -4.06 25.75 12.26
CA VAL A 37 -3.70 24.63 11.38
C VAL A 37 -4.80 24.33 10.37
N HIS A 38 -6.06 24.23 10.80
CA HIS A 38 -7.16 23.77 9.95
C HIS A 38 -7.88 24.93 9.25
N GLU A 39 -8.09 26.07 9.91
CA GLU A 39 -8.86 27.17 9.36
C GLU A 39 -8.01 28.22 8.64
N ASN A 40 -6.86 28.60 9.19
CA ASN A 40 -6.05 29.65 8.57
C ASN A 40 -5.11 29.07 7.51
N LEU A 41 -4.38 28.02 7.86
CA LEU A 41 -3.39 27.40 7.00
C LEU A 41 -3.97 26.29 6.10
N LYS A 42 -5.22 25.90 6.33
CA LYS A 42 -5.95 24.87 5.56
C LYS A 42 -5.20 23.52 5.47
N PHE A 43 -4.43 23.18 6.50
CA PHE A 43 -3.80 21.87 6.61
C PHE A 43 -4.78 20.83 7.14
N ARG A 44 -4.65 19.61 6.65
CA ARG A 44 -5.39 18.44 7.15
C ARG A 44 -4.43 17.40 7.70
N LYS A 45 -4.85 16.69 8.74
CA LYS A 45 -4.12 15.51 9.21
C LYS A 45 -4.13 14.43 8.11
N VAL A 46 -2.96 14.10 7.59
CA VAL A 46 -2.76 12.95 6.70
C VAL A 46 -2.13 11.79 7.46
N SER A 47 -2.67 10.59 7.30
CA SER A 47 -2.05 9.37 7.80
C SER A 47 -1.00 8.89 6.80
N ALA A 48 0.19 8.56 7.29
CA ALA A 48 1.22 7.92 6.47
C ALA A 48 0.78 6.51 6.08
N ARG A 49 0.98 6.13 4.81
CA ARG A 49 0.90 4.73 4.39
C ARG A 49 2.32 4.18 4.22
N TRP A 50 2.54 2.97 4.71
CA TRP A 50 3.79 2.24 4.51
C TRP A 50 3.80 1.69 3.10
N VAL A 51 4.75 2.16 2.29
CA VAL A 51 4.99 1.62 0.95
C VAL A 51 6.39 1.03 0.86
N PRO A 52 6.57 -0.05 0.10
CA PRO A 52 7.86 -0.75 0.00
C PRO A 52 8.98 0.17 -0.49
N LYS A 53 8.67 1.07 -1.43
CA LYS A 53 9.63 1.98 -2.07
C LYS A 53 8.94 3.26 -2.55
N ASN A 54 9.64 4.39 -2.46
CA ASN A 54 9.21 5.61 -3.14
C ASN A 54 9.55 5.47 -4.64
N LEU A 55 8.53 5.51 -5.49
CA LEU A 55 8.68 5.28 -6.93
C LEU A 55 9.19 6.56 -7.61
N THR A 56 10.17 6.39 -8.51
CA THR A 56 10.52 7.42 -9.50
C THR A 56 9.43 7.46 -10.57
N ASP A 57 9.36 8.55 -11.33
CA ASP A 57 8.37 8.70 -12.39
C ASP A 57 8.52 7.60 -13.46
N ASP A 58 9.75 7.19 -13.78
CA ASP A 58 10.01 6.06 -14.67
C ASP A 58 9.43 4.75 -14.14
N HIS A 59 9.60 4.44 -12.86
CA HIS A 59 9.00 3.24 -12.26
C HIS A 59 7.47 3.31 -12.29
N LYS A 60 6.87 4.49 -12.09
CA LYS A 60 5.42 4.68 -12.20
C LYS A 60 4.96 4.45 -13.64
N GLY A 61 5.67 5.01 -14.62
CA GLY A 61 5.41 4.79 -16.04
C GLY A 61 5.46 3.31 -16.42
N GLN A 62 6.50 2.59 -16.00
CA GLN A 62 6.63 1.15 -16.22
C GLN A 62 5.45 0.36 -15.62
N ARG A 63 5.06 0.68 -14.39
CA ARG A 63 3.90 0.04 -13.73
C ARG A 63 2.59 0.29 -14.46
N MET A 64 2.36 1.53 -14.88
CA MET A 64 1.17 1.92 -15.64
C MET A 64 1.12 1.18 -16.98
N MET A 65 2.22 1.20 -17.73
CA MET A 65 2.33 0.53 -19.03
C MET A 65 2.10 -0.99 -18.90
N ALA A 66 2.72 -1.63 -17.92
CA ALA A 66 2.49 -3.05 -17.65
C ALA A 66 1.01 -3.30 -17.31
N SER A 67 0.40 -2.48 -16.45
CA SER A 67 -1.02 -2.65 -16.08
C SER A 67 -1.96 -2.50 -17.28
N LEU A 68 -1.66 -1.57 -18.19
CA LEU A 68 -2.42 -1.37 -19.42
C LEU A 68 -2.29 -2.56 -20.38
N ASP A 69 -1.10 -3.14 -20.52
CA ASP A 69 -0.89 -4.36 -21.32
C ASP A 69 -1.72 -5.53 -20.77
N HIS A 70 -1.73 -5.73 -19.45
CA HIS A 70 -2.53 -6.78 -18.82
C HIS A 70 -4.04 -6.55 -19.03
N LEU A 71 -4.52 -5.31 -18.89
CA LEU A 71 -5.92 -4.97 -19.15
C LEU A 71 -6.30 -5.19 -20.62
N THR A 72 -5.42 -4.83 -21.57
CA THR A 72 -5.66 -5.05 -23.00
C THR A 72 -5.82 -6.53 -23.31
N ARG A 73 -4.95 -7.38 -22.74
CA ARG A 73 -5.06 -8.85 -22.88
C ARG A 73 -6.35 -9.38 -22.25
N TYR A 74 -6.70 -8.90 -21.06
CA TYR A 74 -7.94 -9.27 -20.39
C TYR A 74 -9.17 -8.85 -21.22
N THR A 75 -9.19 -7.68 -21.86
CA THR A 75 -10.30 -7.29 -22.73
C THR A 75 -10.43 -8.16 -23.98
N ALA A 76 -9.32 -8.74 -24.46
CA ALA A 76 -9.32 -9.60 -25.64
C ALA A 76 -9.69 -11.07 -25.32
N GLN A 77 -9.28 -11.58 -24.16
CA GLN A 77 -9.38 -13.01 -23.81
C GLN A 77 -10.31 -13.30 -22.63
N GLY A 78 -10.73 -12.29 -21.87
CA GLY A 78 -11.58 -12.44 -20.71
C GLY A 78 -10.94 -13.26 -19.58
N HIS A 79 -11.74 -14.10 -18.93
CA HIS A 79 -11.31 -14.92 -17.80
C HIS A 79 -10.29 -15.99 -18.17
N ASP A 80 -10.28 -16.48 -19.41
CA ASP A 80 -9.32 -17.48 -19.88
C ASP A 80 -7.87 -17.00 -19.71
N PHE A 81 -7.62 -15.70 -19.86
CA PHE A 81 -6.32 -15.10 -19.58
C PHE A 81 -5.93 -15.25 -18.10
N LEU A 82 -6.88 -15.02 -17.18
CA LEU A 82 -6.64 -15.11 -15.74
C LEU A 82 -6.44 -16.55 -15.28
N GLU A 83 -7.18 -17.50 -15.84
CA GLU A 83 -7.04 -18.93 -15.52
C GLU A 83 -5.64 -19.47 -15.89
N GLY A 84 -5.01 -18.89 -16.92
CA GLY A 84 -3.63 -19.21 -17.30
C GLY A 84 -2.55 -18.61 -16.39
N ILE A 85 -2.90 -17.75 -15.43
CA ILE A 85 -1.92 -17.07 -14.56
C ILE A 85 -1.56 -17.97 -13.37
N VAL A 86 -0.30 -18.36 -13.30
CA VAL A 86 0.30 -19.00 -12.13
C VAL A 86 1.24 -17.99 -11.45
N THR A 87 0.99 -17.68 -10.18
CA THR A 87 1.82 -16.75 -9.39
C THR A 87 2.47 -17.43 -8.20
N GLY A 88 3.71 -17.08 -7.88
CA GLY A 88 4.40 -17.49 -6.66
C GLY A 88 5.31 -16.37 -6.16
N ASP A 89 5.46 -16.25 -4.85
CA ASP A 89 6.39 -15.34 -4.19
C ASP A 89 6.99 -16.01 -2.94
N GLU A 90 8.19 -15.61 -2.56
CA GLU A 90 8.90 -16.15 -1.41
C GLU A 90 8.71 -15.25 -0.20
N SER A 91 8.07 -15.79 0.85
CA SER A 91 7.95 -15.12 2.13
C SER A 91 8.93 -15.72 3.14
N TRP A 92 9.75 -14.88 3.77
CA TRP A 92 10.64 -15.32 4.85
C TRP A 92 9.82 -15.78 6.05
N ALA A 93 9.90 -17.07 6.38
CA ALA A 93 9.44 -17.60 7.64
C ALA A 93 10.66 -17.71 8.58
N TYR A 94 10.62 -17.01 9.71
CA TYR A 94 11.68 -17.10 10.71
C TYR A 94 11.65 -18.49 11.37
N HIS A 95 12.65 -19.33 11.08
CA HIS A 95 12.76 -20.66 11.66
C HIS A 95 13.64 -20.63 12.91
N TYR A 96 13.06 -20.32 14.07
CA TYR A 96 13.65 -20.61 15.37
C TYR A 96 12.81 -21.69 16.05
N THR A 97 13.33 -22.92 16.07
CA THR A 97 12.78 -24.02 16.87
C THR A 97 13.37 -23.95 18.27
N PRO A 98 12.51 -23.78 19.28
CA PRO A 98 11.78 -24.94 19.77
C PRO A 98 10.26 -24.79 19.60
N GLU A 99 9.63 -25.87 19.14
CA GLU A 99 8.20 -26.22 19.17
C GLU A 99 7.20 -25.08 19.53
N THR A 100 6.87 -24.18 18.59
CA THR A 100 5.99 -23.04 18.94
C THR A 100 4.92 -22.71 17.90
N LYS A 101 3.74 -22.40 18.45
CA LYS A 101 2.42 -22.11 17.84
C LYS A 101 2.40 -21.32 16.53
N GLN A 102 3.39 -20.48 16.24
CA GLN A 102 3.34 -19.56 15.10
C GLN A 102 3.56 -20.28 13.76
N ALA A 103 4.57 -21.15 13.66
CA ALA A 103 4.77 -21.96 12.45
C ALA A 103 3.57 -22.89 12.20
N SER A 104 3.03 -23.49 13.27
CA SER A 104 1.82 -24.31 13.17
C SER A 104 0.55 -23.50 12.88
N ALA A 105 0.50 -22.22 13.26
CA ALA A 105 -0.60 -21.31 12.93
C ALA A 105 -0.55 -20.86 11.47
N VAL A 106 0.63 -20.48 10.95
CA VAL A 106 0.80 -20.14 9.53
C VAL A 106 0.50 -21.35 8.66
N ARG A 107 1.03 -22.53 9.02
CA ARG A 107 0.74 -23.77 8.29
C ARG A 107 -0.73 -24.14 8.35
N ARG A 108 -1.38 -24.06 9.53
CA ARG A 108 -2.85 -24.26 9.63
C ARG A 108 -3.62 -23.24 8.81
N TRP A 109 -3.21 -21.97 8.83
CA TRP A 109 -3.87 -20.92 8.06
C TRP A 109 -3.80 -21.22 6.56
N LEU A 110 -2.60 -21.55 6.05
CA LEU A 110 -2.39 -21.93 4.66
C LEU A 110 -3.23 -23.15 4.26
N HIS A 111 -3.29 -24.18 5.11
CA HIS A 111 -4.11 -25.37 4.87
C HIS A 111 -5.61 -25.15 5.11
N SER A 112 -6.01 -24.12 5.87
CA SER A 112 -7.41 -23.77 6.10
C SER A 112 -8.01 -22.93 4.96
N ASN A 113 -7.16 -22.28 4.16
CA ASN A 113 -7.62 -21.52 3.01
C ASN A 113 -8.08 -22.48 1.90
N GLN A 114 -9.33 -22.34 1.48
CA GLN A 114 -9.92 -23.10 0.37
C GLN A 114 -9.43 -22.54 -0.98
N THR A 115 -9.64 -23.31 -2.04
CA THR A 115 -9.31 -22.92 -3.44
C THR A 115 -9.86 -21.54 -3.80
N ASP A 116 -11.09 -21.24 -3.38
CA ASP A 116 -11.80 -20.00 -3.66
C ASP A 116 -11.09 -18.76 -3.10
N PHE A 117 -10.29 -18.91 -2.03
CA PHE A 117 -9.49 -17.81 -1.48
C PHE A 117 -8.46 -17.32 -2.50
N TYR A 118 -7.79 -18.26 -3.17
CA TYR A 118 -6.76 -17.94 -4.16
C TYR A 118 -7.39 -17.47 -5.47
N GLU A 119 -8.49 -18.08 -5.89
CA GLU A 119 -9.25 -17.67 -7.07
C GLU A 119 -9.75 -16.22 -6.94
N GLN A 120 -10.38 -15.87 -5.81
CA GLN A 120 -10.76 -14.47 -5.54
C GLN A 120 -9.55 -13.52 -5.53
N GLY A 121 -8.37 -14.02 -5.16
CA GLY A 121 -7.12 -13.29 -5.25
C GLY A 121 -6.74 -12.93 -6.68
N ILE A 122 -6.84 -13.90 -7.59
CA ILE A 122 -6.57 -13.72 -9.03
C ILE A 122 -7.61 -12.79 -9.67
N LEU A 123 -8.89 -12.93 -9.36
CA LEU A 123 -9.94 -12.06 -9.87
C LEU A 123 -9.72 -10.58 -9.50
N LYS A 124 -9.12 -10.32 -8.32
CA LYS A 124 -8.79 -8.96 -7.89
C LYS A 124 -7.67 -8.32 -8.71
N LEU A 125 -6.91 -9.06 -9.54
CA LEU A 125 -5.85 -8.50 -10.37
C LEU A 125 -6.38 -7.44 -11.34
N VAL A 126 -7.54 -7.65 -11.94
CA VAL A 126 -8.17 -6.69 -12.86
C VAL A 126 -8.36 -5.33 -12.17
N THR A 127 -9.00 -5.34 -11.00
CA THR A 127 -9.21 -4.11 -10.20
C THR A 127 -7.90 -3.45 -9.73
N ARG A 128 -6.83 -4.23 -9.56
CA ARG A 128 -5.51 -3.71 -9.17
C ARG A 128 -4.82 -3.03 -10.34
N TRP A 129 -4.93 -3.58 -11.55
CA TRP A 129 -4.41 -2.96 -12.77
C TRP A 129 -5.17 -1.69 -13.11
N GLU A 130 -6.51 -1.69 -13.04
CA GLU A 130 -7.34 -0.49 -13.23
C GLU A 130 -6.91 0.65 -12.30
N LYS A 131 -6.83 0.36 -10.99
CA LYS A 131 -6.36 1.34 -9.99
C LYS A 131 -4.94 1.84 -10.26
N CYS A 132 -4.07 0.99 -10.81
CA CYS A 132 -2.71 1.40 -11.17
C CYS A 132 -2.73 2.41 -12.32
N VAL A 133 -3.59 2.19 -13.32
CA VAL A 133 -3.78 3.11 -14.45
C VAL A 133 -4.41 4.42 -14.00
N GLU A 134 -5.49 4.38 -13.22
CA GLU A 134 -6.16 5.57 -12.67
C GLU A 134 -5.20 6.46 -11.87
N LYS A 135 -4.25 5.83 -11.15
CA LYS A 135 -3.25 6.52 -10.32
C LYS A 135 -1.96 6.84 -11.07
N VAL A 136 -1.91 6.63 -12.39
CA VAL A 136 -0.72 6.91 -13.21
C VAL A 136 0.52 6.18 -12.64
N GLY A 137 0.34 4.93 -12.22
CA GLY A 137 1.39 4.09 -11.65
C GLY A 137 1.78 4.40 -10.20
N ASP A 138 1.10 5.32 -9.51
CA ASP A 138 1.35 5.64 -8.10
C ASP A 138 0.69 4.60 -7.16
N TYR A 139 1.26 4.43 -5.96
CA TYR A 139 0.66 3.63 -4.89
C TYR A 139 -0.38 4.43 -4.09
N VAL A 140 -0.19 5.74 -3.97
CA VAL A 140 -0.93 6.59 -3.03
C VAL A 140 -2.07 7.33 -3.73
N GLU A 141 -3.22 7.41 -3.07
CA GLU A 141 -4.37 8.23 -3.50
C GLU A 141 -4.05 9.72 -3.25
N LYS A 142 -4.25 10.57 -4.26
CA LYS A 142 -4.05 12.02 -4.15
C LYS A 142 -5.26 12.70 -3.52
#